data_AF-A0A9E5R3S6-F1
#
_entry.id   AF-A0A9E5R3S6-F1
#
_cell.length_a   1.000
_cell.length_b   1.000
_cell.length_c   1.000
_cell.angle_alpha   90.00
_cell.angle_beta   90.00
_cell.angle_gamma   90.00
#
_symmetry.space_group_name_H-M   'P 1'
#
loop_
_entity.id
_entity.type
_entity.pdbx_description
1 polymer ?
#
loop_
_entity_poly.entity_id
_entity_poly.type
_entity_poly.pdbx_seq_one_letter_code
_entity_poly.pdbx_strand_id
1 'polypeptide(L)'
;MRDYQPPLETVQNWALRALLIKVSPGVNLAEVAWLEAGVEFVSLGGELKEALLHLGELRFAGRRATLLPQGETLLPQGLEAPPLSPTPLRYLYEPDPAIIRAGLFGELLARPGPERLSAGPGNRLPDRRCAPPNALAARLGGARLAAL
;
A
#
# COMPACT_ATOMS: atom_id res chain seq x y z
N MET A 1 -6.00 19.04 -10.66
CA MET A 1 -6.99 18.58 -11.67
C MET A 1 -6.70 19.00 -13.12
N ARG A 2 -6.25 20.24 -13.38
CA ARG A 2 -5.97 20.77 -14.74
C ARG A 2 -4.67 20.25 -15.37
N ASP A 3 -3.82 19.60 -14.60
CA ASP A 3 -2.52 19.11 -15.07
C ASP A 3 -2.62 17.74 -15.78
N TYR A 4 -3.78 17.07 -15.69
CA TYR A 4 -4.05 15.89 -16.49
C TYR A 4 -4.40 16.28 -17.92
N GLN A 5 -3.79 15.60 -18.88
CA GLN A 5 -4.13 15.71 -20.30
C GLN A 5 -4.51 14.33 -20.84
N PRO A 6 -5.77 14.11 -21.25
CA PRO A 6 -6.91 15.05 -21.15
C PRO A 6 -7.29 15.36 -19.69
N PRO A 7 -7.99 16.48 -19.41
CA PRO A 7 -8.50 16.77 -18.07
C PRO A 7 -9.37 15.62 -17.58
N LEU A 8 -9.24 15.25 -16.30
CA LEU A 8 -9.95 14.11 -15.74
C LEU A 8 -11.48 14.24 -15.82
N GLU A 9 -12.01 15.47 -15.84
CA GLU A 9 -13.44 15.75 -16.04
C GLU A 9 -13.99 15.19 -17.35
N THR A 10 -13.14 15.04 -18.37
CA THR A 10 -13.53 14.51 -19.69
C THR A 10 -14.15 13.12 -19.60
N VAL A 11 -13.79 12.33 -18.57
CA VAL A 11 -14.30 10.97 -18.40
C VAL A 11 -15.81 10.92 -18.13
N GLN A 12 -16.41 12.01 -17.64
CA GLN A 12 -17.87 12.11 -17.44
C GLN A 12 -18.64 12.00 -18.77
N ASN A 13 -17.99 12.37 -19.88
CA ASN A 13 -18.59 12.34 -21.21
C ASN A 13 -18.42 10.97 -21.89
N TRP A 14 -17.78 10.00 -21.24
CA TRP A 14 -17.56 8.67 -21.79
C TRP A 14 -18.67 7.71 -21.35
N ALA A 15 -19.46 7.22 -22.30
CA ALA A 15 -20.52 6.23 -22.04
C ALA A 15 -19.95 4.80 -21.98
N LEU A 16 -19.10 4.52 -20.98
CA LEU A 16 -18.47 3.21 -20.78
C LEU A 16 -19.09 2.48 -19.59
N ARG A 17 -19.33 1.17 -19.72
CA ARG A 17 -19.83 0.32 -18.62
C ARG A 17 -18.79 0.11 -17.51
N ALA A 18 -17.52 0.13 -17.87
CA ALA A 18 -16.38 -0.11 -16.99
C ALA A 18 -15.22 0.79 -17.42
N LEU A 19 -14.56 1.42 -16.45
CA LEU A 19 -13.41 2.29 -16.73
C LEU A 19 -12.38 2.16 -15.61
N LEU A 20 -11.11 2.06 -16.01
CA LEU A 20 -9.96 2.07 -15.12
C LEU A 20 -9.06 3.24 -15.53
N ILE A 21 -8.85 4.19 -14.63
CA ILE A 21 -8.04 5.37 -14.90
C ILE A 21 -6.77 5.29 -14.09
N LYS A 22 -5.63 5.27 -14.79
CA LYS A 22 -4.31 5.32 -14.19
C LYS A 22 -3.92 6.76 -13.91
N VAL A 23 -3.57 7.06 -12.66
CA VAL A 23 -3.14 8.38 -12.21
C VAL A 23 -1.82 8.29 -11.44
N SER A 24 -1.24 9.46 -11.12
CA SER A 24 0.02 9.50 -10.39
C SER A 24 -0.11 8.85 -9.01
N PRO A 25 0.95 8.22 -8.48
CA PRO A 25 0.92 7.60 -7.16
C PRO A 25 0.65 8.63 -6.03
N GLY A 26 1.05 9.88 -6.28
CA GLY A 26 0.82 11.02 -5.39
C GLY A 26 -0.54 11.70 -5.54
N VAL A 27 -1.49 11.12 -6.29
CA VAL A 27 -2.80 11.75 -6.56
C VAL A 27 -3.46 12.24 -5.27
N ASN A 28 -3.93 13.48 -5.28
CA ASN A 28 -4.71 14.02 -4.18
C ASN A 28 -6.12 13.43 -4.22
N LEU A 29 -6.45 12.57 -3.25
CA LEU A 29 -7.74 11.89 -3.21
C LEU A 29 -8.93 12.85 -3.09
N ALA A 30 -8.74 14.03 -2.48
CA ALA A 30 -9.79 15.04 -2.41
C ALA A 30 -10.15 15.60 -3.80
N GLU A 31 -9.18 15.70 -4.71
CA GLU A 31 -9.41 16.21 -6.08
C GLU A 31 -10.14 15.21 -6.98
N VAL A 32 -10.14 13.93 -6.63
CA VAL A 32 -10.77 12.86 -7.41
C VAL A 32 -11.98 12.25 -6.72
N ALA A 33 -12.36 12.76 -5.54
CA ALA A 33 -13.47 12.21 -4.74
C ALA A 33 -14.83 12.27 -5.46
N TRP A 34 -15.03 13.28 -6.32
CA TRP A 34 -16.26 13.45 -7.11
C TRP A 34 -16.51 12.33 -8.14
N LEU A 35 -15.48 11.55 -8.50
CA LEU A 35 -15.62 10.37 -9.35
C LEU A 35 -16.28 9.20 -8.61
N GLU A 36 -16.34 9.27 -7.28
CA GLU A 36 -16.79 8.20 -6.39
C GLU A 36 -16.12 6.85 -6.66
N ALA A 37 -14.93 6.85 -7.25
CA ALA A 37 -14.24 5.64 -7.71
C ALA A 37 -13.70 4.79 -6.55
N GLY A 38 -13.60 3.48 -6.79
CA GLY A 38 -12.72 2.63 -5.97
C GLY A 38 -11.27 2.98 -6.27
N VAL A 39 -10.42 3.06 -5.24
CA VAL A 39 -9.01 3.44 -5.44
C VAL A 39 -8.09 2.27 -5.14
N GLU A 40 -7.19 1.96 -6.06
CA GLU A 40 -6.16 0.96 -5.87
C GLU A 40 -4.78 1.61 -5.96
N PHE A 41 -3.95 1.40 -4.95
CA PHE A 41 -2.54 1.78 -4.99
C PHE A 41 -1.71 0.56 -5.36
N VAL A 42 -0.81 0.72 -6.33
CA VAL A 42 0.00 -0.39 -6.85
C VAL A 42 1.47 -0.12 -6.55
N SER A 43 2.13 -1.03 -5.85
CA SER A 43 3.58 -1.06 -5.73
C SER A 43 4.19 -2.13 -6.63
N LEU A 44 5.43 -1.92 -7.04
CA LEU A 44 6.27 -2.91 -7.72
C LEU A 44 7.61 -2.97 -7.01
N GLY A 45 7.93 -4.11 -6.41
CA GLY A 45 9.20 -4.31 -5.71
C GLY A 45 9.42 -3.36 -4.53
N GLY A 46 8.36 -2.99 -3.81
CA GLY A 46 8.43 -2.06 -2.68
C GLY A 46 8.42 -0.58 -3.04
N GLU A 47 8.24 -0.23 -4.32
CA GLU A 47 8.09 1.16 -4.77
C GLU A 47 6.66 1.43 -5.24
N LEU A 48 6.03 2.48 -4.72
CA LEU A 48 4.70 2.91 -5.16
C LEU A 48 4.78 3.46 -6.60
N LYS A 49 4.08 2.82 -7.53
CA LYS A 49 4.14 3.17 -8.96
C LYS A 49 2.96 4.02 -9.41
N GLU A 50 1.75 3.67 -9.00
CA GLU A 50 0.54 4.33 -9.48
C GLU A 50 -0.66 4.17 -8.55
N ALA A 51 -1.67 4.99 -8.82
CA ALA A 51 -3.00 4.77 -8.32
C ALA A 51 -3.95 4.53 -9.50
N LEU A 52 -4.91 3.63 -9.31
CA LEU A 52 -5.93 3.28 -10.29
C LEU A 52 -7.30 3.65 -9.73
N LEU A 53 -8.08 4.39 -10.51
CA LEU A 53 -9.47 4.74 -10.20
C LEU A 53 -10.40 3.77 -10.95
N HIS A 54 -11.17 3.00 -10.20
CA HIS A 54 -12.09 1.98 -10.71
C HIS A 54 -13.52 2.53 -10.74
N LEU A 55 -14.11 2.60 -11.93
CA LEU A 55 -15.45 3.15 -12.17
C LEU A 55 -16.37 2.14 -12.88
N GLY A 56 -17.68 2.40 -12.80
CA GLY A 56 -18.71 1.57 -13.42
C GLY A 56 -18.74 0.18 -12.80
N GLU A 57 -18.80 -0.86 -13.63
CA GLU A 57 -18.85 -2.26 -13.22
C GLU A 57 -17.57 -2.76 -12.50
N LEU A 58 -16.45 -2.03 -12.61
CA LEU A 58 -15.19 -2.35 -11.89
C LEU A 58 -15.13 -1.73 -10.49
N ARG A 59 -16.07 -0.84 -10.16
CA ARG A 59 -16.03 -0.05 -8.94
C ARG A 59 -16.14 -0.94 -7.70
N PHE A 60 -15.38 -0.57 -6.68
CA PHE A 60 -15.52 -1.05 -5.30
C PHE A 60 -15.49 0.14 -4.33
N ALA A 61 -15.91 -0.08 -3.09
CA ALA A 61 -15.88 0.95 -2.06
C ALA A 61 -14.50 1.05 -1.40
N GLY A 62 -14.05 2.28 -1.14
CA GLY A 62 -12.83 2.55 -0.38
C GLY A 62 -11.55 2.34 -1.20
N ARG A 63 -10.52 1.82 -0.53
CA ARG A 63 -9.15 1.78 -1.06
C ARG A 63 -8.54 0.40 -0.85
N ARG A 64 -7.79 -0.09 -1.84
CA ARG A 64 -7.01 -1.33 -1.77
C ARG A 64 -5.54 -1.08 -2.11
N ALA A 65 -4.67 -1.99 -1.70
CA ALA A 65 -3.25 -1.97 -2.05
C ALA A 65 -2.88 -3.27 -2.78
N THR A 66 -2.20 -3.19 -3.92
CA THR A 66 -1.74 -4.34 -4.69
C THR A 66 -0.23 -4.31 -4.83
N LEU A 67 0.42 -5.41 -4.46
CA LEU A 67 1.87 -5.54 -4.39
C LEU A 67 2.35 -6.48 -5.49
N LEU A 68 3.14 -5.94 -6.41
CA LEU A 68 3.72 -6.66 -7.53
C LEU A 68 5.22 -6.95 -7.27
N PRO A 69 5.76 -8.05 -7.82
CA PRO A 69 5.14 -9.00 -8.75
C PRO A 69 4.30 -10.11 -8.10
N GLN A 70 4.20 -10.15 -6.77
CA GLN A 70 3.52 -11.22 -6.05
C GLN A 70 2.02 -11.31 -6.37
N GLY A 71 1.40 -10.19 -6.78
CA GLY A 71 -0.02 -10.13 -7.11
C GLY A 71 -0.91 -10.15 -5.88
N GLU A 72 -0.36 -9.85 -4.70
CA GLU A 72 -1.13 -9.82 -3.46
C GLU A 72 -1.88 -8.49 -3.35
N THR A 73 -3.19 -8.57 -3.08
CA THR A 73 -4.03 -7.40 -2.84
C THR A 73 -4.56 -7.40 -1.41
N LEU A 74 -4.27 -6.33 -0.68
CA LEU A 74 -4.84 -6.06 0.63
C LEU A 74 -6.12 -5.23 0.46
N LEU A 75 -7.20 -5.73 1.06
CA LEU A 75 -8.53 -5.13 1.00
C LEU A 75 -8.89 -4.48 2.35
N PRO A 76 -9.72 -3.41 2.35
CA PRO A 76 -10.15 -2.78 3.59
C PRO A 76 -11.08 -3.71 4.36
N GLN A 77 -10.85 -3.82 5.67
CA GLN A 77 -11.71 -4.57 6.59
C GLN A 77 -12.25 -3.70 7.72
N GLY A 78 -11.89 -2.41 7.74
CA GLY A 78 -12.29 -1.47 8.79
C GLY A 78 -11.51 -1.69 10.08
N LEU A 79 -10.27 -2.19 9.97
CA LEU A 79 -9.43 -2.50 11.11
C LEU A 79 -8.58 -1.29 11.46
N GLU A 80 -8.63 -0.91 12.74
CA GLU A 80 -7.77 0.15 13.25
C GLU A 80 -6.36 -0.38 13.53
N ALA A 81 -5.38 0.50 13.34
CA ALA A 81 -4.03 0.20 13.78
C ALA A 81 -3.98 0.15 15.31
N PRO A 82 -3.34 -0.86 15.92
CA PRO A 82 -3.10 -0.89 17.35
C PRO A 82 -2.26 0.32 17.78
N PRO A 83 -2.37 0.74 19.05
CA PRO A 83 -1.57 1.84 19.58
C PRO A 83 -0.08 1.51 19.51
N LEU A 84 0.74 2.56 19.38
CA LEU A 84 2.20 2.44 19.38
C LEU A 84 2.70 1.92 20.73
N SER A 85 3.81 1.18 20.70
CA SER A 85 4.50 0.76 21.92
C SER A 85 4.93 1.99 22.72
N PRO A 86 4.68 2.04 24.05
CA PRO A 86 5.11 3.14 24.89
C PRO A 86 6.63 3.16 25.10
N THR A 87 7.32 2.04 24.84
CA THR A 87 8.77 1.93 24.91
C THR A 87 9.37 1.71 23.52
N PRO A 88 10.52 2.35 23.21
CA PRO A 88 11.24 2.11 21.97
C PRO A 88 11.60 0.64 21.81
N LEU A 89 11.31 0.10 20.62
CA LEU A 89 11.68 -1.27 20.25
C LEU A 89 13.04 -1.27 19.55
N ARG A 90 13.65 -2.45 19.46
CA ARG A 90 14.93 -2.62 18.76
C ARG A 90 14.83 -2.49 17.24
N TYR A 91 13.63 -2.66 16.67
CA TYR A 91 13.41 -2.71 15.23
C TYR A 91 12.19 -1.89 14.84
N LEU A 92 12.30 -1.21 13.69
CA LEU A 92 11.19 -0.55 13.00
C LEU A 92 11.01 -1.19 11.62
N TYR A 93 9.79 -1.63 11.34
CA TYR A 93 9.40 -2.12 10.03
C TYR A 93 8.62 -1.03 9.30
N GLU A 94 9.09 -0.65 8.11
CA GLU A 94 8.35 0.23 7.22
C GLU A 94 7.52 -0.63 6.26
N PRO A 95 6.18 -0.51 6.28
CA PRO A 95 5.32 -1.27 5.38
C PRO A 95 5.41 -0.76 3.94
N ASP A 96 4.98 -1.59 2.98
CA ASP A 96 4.94 -1.21 1.57
C ASP A 96 4.18 0.12 1.36
N PRO A 97 4.70 1.05 0.55
CA PRO A 97 4.11 2.36 0.37
C PRO A 97 2.70 2.34 -0.24
N ALA A 98 2.30 1.31 -0.98
CA ALA A 98 0.91 1.14 -1.42
C ALA A 98 -0.04 0.86 -0.24
N ILE A 99 0.40 0.09 0.75
CA ILE A 99 -0.37 -0.16 1.98
C ILE A 99 -0.52 1.13 2.78
N ILE A 100 0.58 1.88 2.95
CA ILE A 100 0.56 3.20 3.62
C ILE A 100 -0.42 4.13 2.91
N ARG A 101 -0.31 4.23 1.58
CA ARG A 101 -1.13 5.16 0.79
C ARG A 101 -2.61 4.76 0.77
N ALA A 102 -2.91 3.46 0.79
CA ALA A 102 -4.26 2.94 0.92
C ALA A 102 -4.84 3.15 2.34
N GLY A 103 -3.99 3.38 3.35
CA GLY A 103 -4.41 3.50 4.75
C GLY A 103 -4.74 2.17 5.40
N LEU A 104 -4.12 1.07 4.92
CA LEU A 104 -4.46 -0.30 5.30
C LEU A 104 -3.52 -0.89 6.36
N PHE A 105 -3.03 -0.04 7.26
CA PHE A 105 -2.04 -0.45 8.26
C PHE A 105 -2.64 -1.37 9.33
N GLY A 106 -3.89 -1.14 9.74
CA GLY A 106 -4.60 -2.03 10.67
C GLY A 106 -4.80 -3.42 10.07
N GLU A 107 -5.19 -3.48 8.79
CA GLU A 107 -5.35 -4.73 8.04
C GLU A 107 -4.04 -5.51 7.91
N LEU A 108 -2.93 -4.81 7.66
CA LEU A 108 -1.61 -5.44 7.63
C LEU A 108 -1.23 -6.07 8.99
N LEU A 109 -1.54 -5.37 10.08
CA LEU A 109 -1.20 -5.80 11.44
C LEU A 109 -2.13 -6.91 11.97
N ALA A 110 -3.30 -7.10 11.38
CA ALA A 110 -4.21 -8.19 11.75
C ALA A 110 -3.88 -9.54 11.08
N ARG A 111 -3.12 -9.57 9.98
CA ARG A 111 -2.78 -10.82 9.28
C ARG A 111 -1.84 -11.72 10.11
N PRO A 112 -2.14 -13.01 10.34
CA PRO A 112 -1.23 -13.92 11.01
C PRO A 112 -0.06 -14.35 10.08
N GLY A 113 1.16 -14.49 10.63
CA GLY A 113 2.29 -15.13 9.93
C GLY A 113 3.36 -14.20 9.30
N PRO A 114 4.53 -14.75 8.88
CA PRO A 114 5.87 -14.28 9.29
C PRO A 114 6.44 -12.98 8.66
N GLU A 115 5.89 -12.45 7.57
CA GLU A 115 6.65 -11.59 6.63
C GLU A 115 5.97 -10.32 6.08
N ARG A 116 4.74 -9.98 6.51
CA ARG A 116 3.97 -8.71 6.34
C ARG A 116 4.55 -7.68 5.34
N LEU A 117 4.71 -8.18 4.12
CA LEU A 117 4.69 -7.50 2.83
C LEU A 117 5.84 -6.50 2.61
N SER A 118 7.01 -7.08 2.27
CA SER A 118 8.28 -6.51 1.75
C SER A 118 8.70 -5.08 2.15
N ALA A 119 9.90 -4.99 2.75
CA ALA A 119 10.64 -3.74 2.92
C ALA A 119 11.03 -3.12 1.56
N GLY A 120 10.83 -1.81 1.41
CA GLY A 120 11.42 -1.03 0.31
C GLY A 120 12.97 -1.06 0.35
N PRO A 121 13.64 -0.60 -0.73
CA PRO A 121 15.10 -0.65 -0.86
C PRO A 121 15.76 0.32 0.14
N GLY A 122 15.93 -0.12 1.39
CA GLY A 122 16.55 0.71 2.44
C GLY A 122 16.67 0.09 3.84
N ASN A 123 15.98 -1.00 4.17
CA ASN A 123 15.87 -1.44 5.58
C ASN A 123 16.71 -2.70 5.91
N ARG A 124 17.74 -2.57 6.77
CA ARG A 124 18.54 -3.69 7.31
C ARG A 124 17.93 -4.20 8.62
N LEU A 125 17.61 -5.50 8.72
CA LEU A 125 17.19 -6.15 9.97
C LEU A 125 18.37 -6.89 10.65
N PRO A 126 18.57 -6.74 11.98
CA PRO A 126 19.53 -7.50 12.80
C PRO A 126 19.10 -8.92 13.23
N ASP A 127 20.00 -9.61 13.91
CA ASP A 127 20.08 -11.08 14.10
C ASP A 127 18.91 -11.77 14.84
N ARG A 128 18.71 -13.06 14.51
CA ARG A 128 17.47 -13.85 14.64
C ARG A 128 16.99 -14.24 16.06
N ARG A 129 17.63 -13.78 17.13
CA ARG A 129 17.28 -14.22 18.51
C ARG A 129 16.44 -13.22 19.30
N CYS A 130 16.04 -12.11 18.70
CA CYS A 130 15.50 -10.95 19.42
C CYS A 130 14.14 -10.44 18.92
N ALA A 131 13.41 -11.22 18.12
CA ALA A 131 12.07 -10.86 17.66
C ALA A 131 11.04 -11.27 18.72
N PRO A 132 10.36 -10.33 19.43
CA PRO A 132 9.18 -10.69 20.21
C PRO A 132 8.11 -11.28 19.26
N PRO A 133 7.11 -12.04 19.77
CA PRO A 133 6.06 -12.68 18.95
C PRO A 133 5.24 -11.72 18.05
N ASN A 134 5.50 -10.41 18.14
CA ASN A 134 4.86 -9.33 17.40
C ASN A 134 5.79 -8.72 16.33
N ALA A 135 7.01 -9.23 16.17
CA ALA A 135 8.01 -8.73 15.25
C ALA A 135 8.14 -9.63 14.01
N LEU A 136 8.22 -8.97 12.86
CA LEU A 136 8.23 -9.57 11.54
C LEU A 136 9.60 -10.16 11.18
N ALA A 137 9.66 -11.40 10.68
CA ALA A 137 10.92 -12.04 10.29
C ALA A 137 10.72 -12.94 9.06
N ALA A 138 11.33 -12.56 7.93
CA ALA A 138 11.50 -13.42 6.76
C ALA A 138 13.00 -13.63 6.46
N ARG A 139 13.34 -14.84 6.02
CA ARG A 139 14.71 -15.31 5.81
C ARG A 139 15.19 -14.93 4.40
N LEU A 140 16.32 -14.22 4.26
CA LEU A 140 17.11 -14.27 3.02
C LEU A 140 18.61 -14.41 3.32
N GLY A 141 19.26 -15.27 2.53
CA GLY A 141 20.68 -15.52 2.59
C GLY A 141 21.48 -14.37 1.99
N GLY A 142 22.68 -14.18 2.51
CA GLY A 142 23.76 -13.47 1.83
C GLY A 142 23.84 -11.96 2.08
N ALA A 143 24.70 -11.60 3.04
CA ALA A 143 25.61 -10.45 3.03
C ALA A 143 25.24 -9.11 3.73
N ARG A 144 26.02 -8.89 4.81
CA ARG A 144 26.67 -7.66 5.33
C ARG A 144 25.83 -6.54 5.98
N LEU A 145 25.82 -6.62 7.33
CA LEU A 145 25.40 -5.63 8.34
C LEU A 145 26.19 -4.31 8.24
N ALA A 146 25.53 -3.18 8.56
CA ALA A 146 26.19 -2.06 9.24
C ALA A 146 25.46 -1.82 10.55
N ALA A 147 26.23 -1.81 11.63
CA ALA A 147 25.82 -1.45 12.97
C ALA A 147 26.04 0.07 13.18
N LEU A 148 25.13 0.72 13.91
CA LEU A 148 25.49 1.87 14.74
C LEU A 148 26.13 1.34 16.02
#